data_AF-A0A542GH98-F1
#
_entry.id   AF-A0A542GH98-F1
#
_cell.length_a   1.000
_cell.length_b   1.000
_cell.length_c   1.000
_cell.angle_alpha   90.00
_cell.angle_beta   90.00
_cell.angle_gamma   90.00
#
_symmetry.space_group_name_H-M   'P 1'
#
loop_
_entity.id
_entity.type
_entity.pdbx_description
1 polymer ?
#
loop_
_entity_poly.entity_id
_entity_poly.type
_entity_poly.pdbx_seq_one_letter_code
_entity_poly.pdbx_strand_id
1 'polypeptide(L)' 'MNVEHPAPSIETTMTADDGRPDMSNSNVREDLAMTGRCALVHLPTGRTCLLPLRHPGPCEFHRPQEAQDMVDGG' A
#
# COMPACT_ATOMS: atom_id res chain seq x y z
N MET A 1 41.76 34.04 5.50
CA MET A 1 40.60 33.48 6.22
C MET A 1 39.60 33.10 5.14
N ASN A 2 39.62 31.86 4.66
CA ASN A 2 38.96 31.47 3.42
C ASN A 2 37.78 30.52 3.71
N VAL A 3 36.58 31.07 3.51
CA VAL A 3 35.26 30.48 3.22
C VAL A 3 35.08 28.99 3.54
N GLU A 4 34.32 28.75 4.60
CA GLU A 4 33.69 27.48 4.93
C GLU A 4 32.49 27.32 4.00
N HIS A 5 32.51 26.33 3.12
CA HIS A 5 31.29 25.91 2.41
C HIS A 5 30.38 25.20 3.42
N PRO A 6 29.18 25.71 3.72
CA PRO A 6 28.21 24.93 4.47
C PRO A 6 27.85 23.68 3.66
N ALA A 7 27.81 22.56 4.39
CA ALA A 7 27.52 21.21 3.93
C ALA A 7 26.37 21.16 2.90
N PRO A 8 26.37 20.17 1.98
CA PRO A 8 25.19 19.95 1.16
C PRO A 8 24.05 19.71 2.12
N SER A 9 23.08 20.63 2.12
CA SER A 9 21.78 20.37 2.69
C SER A 9 21.32 19.10 1.99
N ILE A 10 21.25 18.01 2.74
CA ILE A 10 20.39 16.90 2.39
C ILE A 10 18.98 17.42 2.63
N GLU A 11 18.58 18.35 1.77
CA GLU A 11 17.22 18.44 1.31
C GLU A 11 17.03 17.14 0.55
N THR A 12 16.73 16.06 1.29
CA THR A 12 16.01 14.94 0.69
C THR A 12 14.70 15.55 0.28
N THR A 13 14.70 16.03 -0.95
CA THR A 13 13.54 16.41 -1.72
C THR A 13 12.50 15.34 -1.45
N MET A 14 11.43 15.73 -0.75
CA MET A 14 10.22 14.94 -0.66
C MET A 14 9.62 14.90 -2.07
N THR A 15 10.22 14.12 -2.95
CA THR A 15 9.73 13.74 -4.27
C THR A 15 9.85 12.24 -4.34
N ALA A 16 8.86 11.59 -3.75
CA ALA A 16 8.44 10.25 -4.15
C ALA A 16 6.91 10.23 -4.21
N ASP A 17 6.33 11.28 -4.80
CA ASP A 17 5.11 11.17 -5.60
C ASP A 17 5.58 10.93 -7.05
N ASP A 18 6.10 9.73 -7.31
CA ASP A 18 6.36 9.22 -8.66
C ASP A 18 6.34 7.69 -8.54
N GLY A 19 5.47 7.05 -9.32
CA GLY A 19 5.04 5.66 -9.15
C GLY A 19 6.18 4.65 -9.01
N ARG A 20 6.59 4.37 -7.77
CA ARG A 20 7.18 3.09 -7.39
C ARG A 20 6.04 2.12 -7.07
N PRO A 21 5.61 1.24 -7.99
CA PRO A 21 4.86 0.05 -7.60
C PRO A 21 5.68 -0.88 -6.70
N ASP A 22 6.97 -0.59 -6.49
CA ASP A 22 7.92 -1.35 -5.68
C ASP A 22 7.64 -1.33 -4.17
N MET A 23 6.70 -0.52 -3.70
CA MET A 23 6.20 -0.53 -2.31
C MET A 23 4.79 -1.13 -2.18
N SER A 24 4.28 -1.82 -3.20
CA SER A 24 3.16 -2.74 -3.00
C SER A 24 3.62 -3.87 -2.08
N ASN A 25 3.36 -3.71 -0.79
CA ASN A 25 3.54 -4.77 0.19
C ASN A 25 2.82 -6.00 -0.36
N SER A 26 3.51 -7.10 -0.62
CA SER A 26 2.84 -8.31 -1.15
C SER A 26 1.75 -8.83 -0.22
N ASN A 27 1.79 -8.43 1.06
CA ASN A 27 0.78 -8.67 2.07
C ASN A 27 -0.42 -7.71 2.01
N VAL A 28 -0.43 -6.65 1.20
CA VAL A 28 -1.51 -5.65 1.12
C VAL A 28 -1.76 -5.28 -0.34
N ARG A 29 -2.99 -5.49 -0.81
CA ARG A 29 -3.43 -5.01 -2.12
C ARG A 29 -3.75 -3.53 -2.05
N GLU A 30 -2.78 -2.71 -2.45
CA GLU A 30 -2.91 -1.25 -2.35
C GLU A 30 -4.16 -0.72 -3.04
N ASP A 31 -4.56 -1.31 -4.16
CA ASP A 31 -5.80 -0.97 -4.86
C ASP A 31 -7.06 -1.07 -3.97
N LEU A 32 -7.22 -2.18 -3.24
CA LEU A 32 -8.30 -2.32 -2.26
C LEU A 32 -8.09 -1.39 -1.06
N ALA A 33 -6.85 -1.14 -0.65
CA ALA A 33 -6.56 -0.22 0.45
C ALA A 33 -6.98 1.22 0.10
N MET A 34 -6.80 1.63 -1.16
CA MET A 34 -7.25 2.92 -1.67
C MET A 34 -8.77 3.06 -1.64
N THR A 35 -9.52 1.96 -1.81
CA THR A 35 -10.99 1.96 -1.63
C THR A 35 -11.44 2.02 -0.15
N GLY A 36 -10.50 2.13 0.80
CA GLY A 36 -10.80 2.18 2.23
C GLY A 36 -11.03 0.80 2.86
N ARG A 37 -10.50 -0.27 2.25
CA ARG A 37 -10.59 -1.65 2.75
C ARG A 37 -9.31 -2.05 3.49
N CYS A 38 -9.38 -3.13 4.26
CA CYS A 38 -8.23 -3.70 4.97
C CYS A 38 -7.16 -4.21 4.01
N ALA A 39 -7.57 -4.77 2.86
CA ALA A 39 -6.72 -5.15 1.74
C ALA A 39 -5.58 -6.15 2.06
N LEU A 40 -5.57 -6.73 3.25
CA LEU A 40 -4.56 -7.71 3.65
C LEU A 40 -4.66 -8.98 2.81
N VAL A 41 -3.57 -9.35 2.15
CA VAL A 41 -3.40 -10.56 1.35
C VAL A 41 -2.68 -11.63 2.16
N HIS A 42 -3.26 -12.82 2.19
CA HIS A 42 -2.62 -14.02 2.70
C HIS A 42 -1.83 -14.68 1.56
N LEU A 43 -0.52 -14.39 1.43
CA LEU A 43 0.36 -14.89 0.35
C LEU A 43 0.24 -16.40 0.07
N PRO A 44 0.18 -17.31 1.08
CA PRO A 44 0.11 -18.75 0.80
C PRO A 44 -1.15 -19.19 0.07
N THR A 45 -2.24 -18.43 0.19
CA THR A 45 -3.55 -18.80 -0.39
C THR A 45 -4.05 -17.78 -1.42
N GLY A 46 -3.35 -16.64 -1.57
CA GLY A 46 -3.76 -15.53 -2.42
C GLY A 46 -5.08 -14.87 -2.00
N ARG A 47 -5.58 -15.15 -0.80
CA ARG A 47 -6.85 -14.60 -0.33
C ARG A 47 -6.69 -13.17 0.17
N THR A 48 -7.69 -12.32 -0.02
CA THR A 48 -7.63 -10.90 0.37
C THR A 48 -8.78 -10.51 1.28
N CYS A 49 -8.47 -9.68 2.29
CA CYS A 49 -9.46 -9.11 3.18
C CYS A 49 -10.24 -7.97 2.49
N LEU A 50 -11.56 -8.13 2.41
CA LEU A 50 -12.49 -7.16 1.80
C LEU A 50 -13.29 -6.38 2.84
N LEU A 51 -12.96 -6.51 4.12
CA LEU A 51 -13.57 -5.68 5.15
C LEU A 51 -13.07 -4.23 5.07
N PRO A 52 -13.83 -3.26 5.60
CA PRO A 52 -13.37 -1.89 5.72
C PRO A 52 -12.09 -1.78 6.55
N LEU A 53 -11.30 -0.74 6.28
CA LEU A 53 -10.10 -0.43 7.04
C LEU A 53 -10.46 -0.27 8.52
N ARG A 54 -9.73 -0.96 9.41
CA ARG A 54 -9.99 -1.04 10.87
C ARG A 54 -11.34 -1.67 11.26
N HIS A 55 -11.76 -2.74 10.59
CA HIS A 55 -12.94 -3.50 11.01
C HIS A 55 -12.77 -4.13 12.41
N PRO A 56 -13.84 -4.23 13.22
CA PRO A 56 -13.83 -5.00 14.46
C PRO A 56 -13.95 -6.50 14.16
N GLY A 57 -12.92 -7.28 14.51
CA GLY A 57 -12.89 -8.74 14.34
C GLY A 57 -11.70 -9.24 13.51
N PRO A 58 -11.58 -10.57 13.30
CA PRO A 58 -10.52 -11.14 12.46
C PRO A 58 -10.73 -10.76 10.99
N CYS A 59 -9.65 -10.79 10.20
CA CYS A 59 -9.74 -10.55 8.76
C CYS A 59 -10.50 -11.68 8.07
N GLU A 60 -11.57 -11.33 7.35
CA GLU A 60 -12.27 -12.25 6.44
C GLU A 60 -11.54 -12.29 5.11
N PHE A 61 -10.82 -13.37 4.87
CA PHE A 61 -10.04 -13.58 3.67
C PHE A 61 -10.89 -14.20 2.56
N HIS A 62 -11.28 -13.38 1.57
CA HIS A 62 -12.02 -13.80 0.39
C HIS A 62 -11.09 -14.27 -0.73
N ARG A 63 -11.65 -14.96 -1.73
CA ARG A 63 -10.88 -15.40 -2.90
C ARG A 63 -10.31 -14.20 -3.67
N PRO A 64 -9.15 -14.36 -4.34
CA PRO A 64 -8.58 -13.30 -5.16
C PRO A 64 -9.52 -12.80 -6.26
N GLN A 65 -10.40 -13.66 -6.78
CA GLN A 65 -11.43 -13.31 -7.76
C GLN A 65 -12.46 -12.33 -7.20
N GLU A 66 -13.03 -12.62 -6.04
CA GLU A 66 -13.96 -11.71 -5.33
C GLU A 66 -13.29 -10.36 -5.02
N ALA A 67 -12.02 -10.43 -4.63
CA ALA A 67 -11.22 -9.25 -4.36
C ALA A 67 -10.90 -8.45 -5.62
N GLN A 68 -10.81 -9.10 -6.78
CA GLN A 68 -10.63 -8.45 -8.07
C GLN A 68 -11.92 -7.85 -8.61
N ASP A 69 -13.05 -8.53 -8.41
CA ASP A 69 -14.38 -8.04 -8.77
C ASP A 69 -14.72 -6.71 -8.06
N MET A 70 -14.37 -6.61 -6.78
CA MET A 70 -14.51 -5.35 -6.00
C MET A 70 -13.68 -4.18 -6.53
N VAL A 71 -12.65 -4.46 -7.32
CA VAL A 71 -11.75 -3.46 -7.93
C VAL A 71 -12.20 -3.12 -9.35
N ASP A 72 -12.60 -4.14 -10.13
CA ASP A 72 -13.01 -4.01 -11.53
C ASP A 72 -14.43 -3.42 -11.67
N GLY A 73 -15.30 -3.67 -10.69
CA GLY A 73 -16.69 -3.17 -10.67
C GLY A 73 -16.87 -1.79 -10.02
N GLY A 74 -15.79 -1.06 -9.72
CA GLY A 74 -15.78 0.23 -9.03
C GLY A 74 -15.92 1.45 -9.94
#